data_AF-A0A3M1KXZ4-F1
#
_entry.id   AF-A0A3M1KXZ4-F1
#
_cell.length_a   1.000
_cell.length_b   1.000
_cell.length_c   1.000
_cell.angle_alpha   90.00
_cell.angle_beta   90.00
_cell.angle_gamma   90.00
#
_symmetry.space_group_name_H-M   'P 1'
#
loop_
_entity.id
_entity.type
_entity.pdbx_description
1 polymer ?
#
loop_
_entity_poly.entity_id
_entity_poly.type
_entity_poly.pdbx_seq_one_letter_code
_entity_poly.pdbx_strand_id
1 'polypeptide(L)'
;MTLQEGNLVLELPSHATGFRFDGESHGLSHCMKAVDFIIETPEALFFLELKDPDHPKAHPKAVEAFQQSLESGKLIKDLVSKFRDT
;
A
#
# COMPACT_ATOMS: atom_id res chain seq x y z
N MET A 1 4.91 -7.08 -16.06
CA MET A 1 5.01 -7.92 -14.82
C MET A 1 3.70 -7.76 -14.06
N THR A 2 3.30 -8.70 -13.20
CA THR A 2 2.12 -8.53 -12.35
C THR A 2 2.47 -8.61 -10.86
N LEU A 3 1.79 -7.81 -10.06
CA LEU A 3 1.73 -7.89 -8.60
C LEU A 3 0.29 -8.23 -8.20
N GLN A 4 0.10 -8.93 -7.08
CA GLN A 4 -1.22 -9.39 -6.66
C GLN A 4 -1.39 -9.22 -5.14
N GLU A 5 -2.56 -8.73 -4.73
CA GLU A 5 -3.00 -8.65 -3.33
C GLU A 5 -4.43 -9.19 -3.24
N GLY A 6 -4.60 -10.35 -2.58
CA GLY A 6 -5.88 -11.07 -2.60
C GLY A 6 -6.36 -11.33 -4.04
N ASN A 7 -7.50 -10.75 -4.40
CA ASN A 7 -8.12 -10.79 -5.73
C ASN A 7 -7.79 -9.58 -6.61
N LEU A 8 -7.02 -8.60 -6.12
CA LEU A 8 -6.57 -7.45 -6.89
C LEU A 8 -5.28 -7.78 -7.64
N VAL A 9 -5.22 -7.44 -8.92
CA VAL A 9 -4.04 -7.61 -9.77
C VAL A 9 -3.61 -6.24 -10.28
N LEU A 10 -2.32 -5.94 -10.10
CA LEU A 10 -1.65 -4.76 -10.62
C LEU A 10 -0.75 -5.19 -11.78
N GLU A 11 -1.06 -4.71 -12.98
CA GLU A 11 -0.20 -4.89 -14.14
C GLU A 11 0.81 -3.74 -14.21
N LEU A 12 2.10 -4.08 -14.11
CA LEU A 12 3.19 -3.12 -14.22
C LEU A 12 3.62 -2.99 -15.69
N PRO A 13 3.90 -1.75 -16.15
CA PRO A 13 4.43 -1.51 -17.48
C PRO A 13 5.79 -2.20 -17.65
N SER A 14 6.20 -2.43 -18.90
CA SER A 14 7.41 -3.21 -19.22
C SER A 14 8.72 -2.62 -18.68
N HIS A 15 8.74 -1.32 -18.37
CA HIS A 15 9.90 -0.61 -17.85
C HIS A 15 9.87 -0.48 -16.31
N ALA A 16 8.85 -1.02 -15.64
CA ALA A 16 8.76 -0.99 -14.19
C ALA A 16 9.05 -2.37 -13.60
N THR A 17 9.74 -2.35 -12.46
CA THR A 17 9.90 -3.51 -11.58
C THR A 17 9.12 -3.26 -10.31
N GLY A 18 8.72 -4.32 -9.61
CA GLY A 18 8.08 -4.16 -8.32
C GLY A 18 8.10 -5.43 -7.52
N PHE A 19 7.90 -5.33 -6.21
CA PHE A 19 7.86 -6.48 -5.33
C PHE A 19 6.99 -6.20 -4.10
N ARG A 20 6.50 -7.27 -3.47
CA ARG A 20 5.79 -7.17 -2.19
C ARG A 20 6.79 -6.89 -1.08
N PHE A 21 6.56 -5.84 -0.31
CA PHE A 21 7.49 -5.36 0.72
C PHE A 21 7.08 -5.76 2.13
N ASP A 22 5.80 -6.00 2.40
CA ASP A 22 5.29 -6.42 3.70
C ASP A 22 5.28 -7.95 3.93
N GLY A 23 5.92 -8.71 3.04
CA GLY A 23 6.04 -10.18 3.15
C GLY A 23 7.01 -10.66 4.24
N GLU A 24 7.01 -11.98 4.50
CA GLU A 24 7.78 -12.64 5.58
C GLU A 24 9.30 -12.38 5.56
N SER A 25 9.86 -11.92 4.44
CA SER A 25 11.30 -11.69 4.26
C SER A 25 11.82 -10.36 4.83
N HIS A 26 10.97 -9.44 5.28
CA HIS A 26 11.39 -8.10 5.68
C HIS A 26 11.32 -7.89 7.19
N GLY A 27 12.45 -8.14 7.87
CA GLY A 27 12.68 -7.90 9.31
C GLY A 27 12.73 -6.41 9.73
N LEU A 28 12.05 -5.52 9.00
CA LEU A 28 12.02 -4.08 9.24
C LEU A 28 10.71 -3.60 9.89
N SER A 29 9.94 -4.52 10.48
CA SER A 29 8.60 -4.31 11.06
C SER A 29 8.48 -3.19 12.10
N HIS A 30 9.60 -2.65 12.60
CA HIS A 30 9.61 -1.63 13.65
C HIS A 30 10.11 -0.24 13.22
N CYS A 31 10.77 -0.06 12.08
CA CYS A 31 11.41 1.23 11.73
C CYS A 31 10.77 1.96 10.55
N MET A 32 10.05 1.26 9.67
CA MET A 32 9.24 1.85 8.60
C MET A 32 7.85 1.24 8.66
N LYS A 33 6.79 2.06 8.55
CA LYS A 33 5.44 1.51 8.32
C LYS A 33 5.48 0.79 6.97
N ALA A 34 5.51 -0.54 6.99
CA ALA A 34 5.57 -1.38 5.80
C ALA A 34 4.43 -1.00 4.86
N VAL A 35 4.78 -0.73 3.60
CA VAL A 35 3.82 -0.64 2.49
C VAL A 35 3.70 -2.02 1.85
N ASP A 36 2.59 -2.30 1.19
CA ASP A 36 2.36 -3.62 0.59
C ASP A 36 3.31 -3.86 -0.59
N PHE A 37 3.53 -2.85 -1.45
CA PHE A 37 4.42 -2.96 -2.60
C PHE A 37 5.39 -1.79 -2.72
N ILE A 38 6.56 -2.09 -3.26
CA ILE A 38 7.48 -1.08 -3.81
C ILE A 38 7.55 -1.30 -5.31
N ILE A 39 7.37 -0.22 -6.08
CA ILE A 39 7.44 -0.22 -7.54
C ILE A 39 8.49 0.79 -7.96
N GLU A 40 9.43 0.37 -8.78
CA GLU A 40 10.50 1.20 -9.33
C GLU A 40 10.27 1.41 -10.82
N THR A 41 10.33 2.68 -11.24
CA THR A 41 10.36 3.10 -12.65
C THR A 41 11.65 3.89 -12.90
N PRO A 42 12.03 4.16 -14.16
CA PRO A 42 13.18 5.00 -14.45
C PRO A 42 13.12 6.41 -13.85
N GLU A 43 11.92 6.90 -13.55
CA GLU A 43 11.67 8.27 -13.10
C GLU A 43 11.45 8.39 -11.59
N ALA A 44 10.96 7.33 -10.94
CA ALA A 44 10.52 7.41 -9.55
C ALA A 44 10.47 6.06 -8.83
N LEU A 45 10.47 6.14 -7.51
CA LEU A 45 10.16 5.04 -6.60
C LEU A 45 8.78 5.26 -5.99
N PHE A 46 7.89 4.29 -6.14
CA PHE A 46 6.54 4.32 -5.59
C PHE A 46 6.42 3.37 -4.41
N PHE A 47 5.91 3.89 -3.30
CA PHE A 47 5.53 3.12 -2.11
C PHE A 47 4.01 2.97 -2.12
N LEU A 48 3.52 1.77 -2.40
CA LEU A 48 2.10 1.51 -2.63
C LEU A 48 1.50 0.73 -1.47
N GLU A 49 0.47 1.32 -0.87
CA GLU A 49 -0.42 0.65 0.08
C GLU A 49 -1.80 0.46 -0.56
N LEU A 50 -2.30 -0.76 -0.55
CA LEU A 50 -3.63 -1.14 -1.03
C LEU A 50 -4.57 -1.38 0.15
N LYS A 51 -5.81 -0.91 -0.01
CA LYS A 51 -6.91 -1.22 0.90
C LYS A 51 -8.11 -1.64 0.06
N ASP A 52 -8.59 -2.85 0.30
CA ASP A 52 -9.81 -3.39 -0.29
C ASP A 52 -10.92 -3.46 0.78
N PRO A 53 -11.73 -2.40 0.94
CA PRO A 53 -12.84 -2.41 1.89
C PRO A 53 -13.95 -3.39 1.49
N ASP A 54 -14.03 -3.79 0.22
CA ASP A 54 -15.04 -4.72 -0.31
C ASP A 54 -14.60 -6.18 -0.20
N HIS A 55 -13.40 -6.44 0.31
CA HIS A 55 -12.89 -7.79 0.48
C HIS A 55 -13.83 -8.61 1.40
N PRO A 56 -14.25 -9.84 1.03
CA PRO A 56 -15.24 -10.61 1.79
C PRO A 56 -14.86 -10.92 3.25
N LYS A 57 -13.56 -10.86 3.56
CA LYS A 57 -13.01 -11.06 4.91
C LYS A 57 -12.70 -9.76 5.66
N ALA A 58 -13.02 -8.60 5.08
CA ALA A 58 -12.80 -7.33 5.73
C ALA A 58 -13.66 -7.23 7.00
N HIS A 59 -13.05 -6.82 8.11
CA HIS A 59 -13.79 -6.68 9.36
C HIS A 59 -14.70 -5.44 9.29
N PRO A 60 -16.00 -5.53 9.61
CA PRO A 60 -16.93 -4.41 9.44
C PRO A 60 -16.49 -3.10 10.11
N LYS A 61 -15.95 -3.16 11.32
CA LYS A 61 -15.38 -1.99 12.02
C LYS A 61 -14.18 -1.36 11.29
N ALA A 62 -13.36 -2.16 10.62
CA ALA A 62 -12.22 -1.65 9.87
C ALA A 62 -12.67 -0.97 8.58
N VAL A 63 -13.71 -1.51 7.93
CA VAL A 63 -14.36 -0.89 6.76
C VAL A 63 -14.96 0.46 7.14
N GLU A 64 -15.72 0.52 8.23
CA GLU A 64 -16.31 1.77 8.73
C GLU A 64 -15.24 2.81 9.09
N ALA A 65 -14.19 2.40 9.80
CA ALA A 65 -13.08 3.30 10.15
C ALA A 65 -12.33 3.81 8.90
N PHE A 66 -12.16 2.95 7.88
CA PHE A 66 -11.57 3.35 6.60
C PHE A 66 -12.45 4.38 5.89
N GLN A 67 -13.75 4.15 5.79
CA GLN A 67 -14.71 5.08 5.19
C GLN A 67 -14.70 6.44 5.89
N GLN A 68 -14.79 6.47 7.23
CA GLN A 68 -14.71 7.71 8.01
C GLN A 68 -13.38 8.44 7.79
N SER A 69 -12.27 7.71 7.71
CA SER A 69 -10.95 8.29 7.45
C SER A 69 -10.85 8.90 6.04
N LEU A 70 -11.45 8.24 5.05
CA LEU A 70 -11.52 8.72 3.67
C LEU A 70 -12.36 9.99 3.57
N GLU A 71 -13.59 9.97 4.09
CA GLU A 71 -14.53 11.10 4.03
C GLU A 71 -14.03 12.33 4.79
N SER A 72 -13.35 12.14 5.92
CA SER A 72 -12.75 13.23 6.71
C SER A 72 -11.48 13.80 6.09
N GLY A 73 -10.94 13.20 5.02
CA GLY A 73 -9.65 13.55 4.42
C GLY A 73 -8.44 13.22 5.32
N LYS A 74 -8.67 12.55 6.46
CA LYS A 74 -7.61 12.09 7.36
C LYS A 74 -6.73 11.05 6.67
N LEU A 75 -7.32 10.16 5.87
CA LEU A 75 -6.59 9.11 5.16
C LEU A 75 -5.47 9.69 4.28
N ILE A 76 -5.76 10.76 3.54
CA ILE A 76 -4.77 11.43 2.68
C ILE A 76 -3.63 12.01 3.54
N LYS A 77 -3.96 12.65 4.68
CA LYS A 77 -2.94 13.20 5.60
C LYS A 77 -2.05 12.11 6.19
N ASP A 78 -2.64 10.97 6.56
CA ASP A 78 -1.93 9.83 7.12
C ASP A 78 -1.00 9.17 6.08
N LEU A 79 -1.41 9.13 4.81
CA LEU A 79 -0.60 8.62 3.69
C LEU A 79 0.59 9.54 3.35
N VAL A 80 0.37 10.87 3.31
CA VAL A 80 1.41 11.87 2.96
C VAL A 80 2.53 11.96 4.00
N SER A 81 2.28 11.53 5.25
CA SER A 81 3.29 11.56 6.31
C SER A 81 4.36 10.45 6.22
N LYS A 82 4.24 9.49 5.29
CA LYS A 82 5.11 8.29 5.23
C LYS A 82 6.48 8.50 4.55
N PHE A 83 6.74 9.65 3.92
CA PHE A 83 8.05 9.96 3.34
C PHE A 83 8.40 11.43 3.60
N ARG A 84 8.99 11.71 4.76
CA ARG A 84 9.73 12.96 4.97
C ARG A 84 11.20 12.60 5.05
N ASP A 85 11.91 12.90 3.97
CA ASP A 85 13.34 13.13 4.05
C ASP A 85 13.58 14.18 5.16
N THR A 86 14.46 13.84 6.10
CA THR A 86 15.15 14.83 6.94
C THR A 86 16.01 15.73 6.08
#